data_AF-A0A942S747-F1
#
_entry.id   AF-A0A942S747-F1
#
_cell.length_a   1.000
_cell.length_b   1.000
_cell.length_c   1.000
_cell.angle_alpha   90.00
_cell.angle_beta   90.00
_cell.angle_gamma   90.00
#
_symmetry.space_group_name_H-M   'P 1'
#
loop_
_entity.id
_entity.type
_entity.pdbx_description
1 polymer ?
#
loop_
_entity_poly.entity_id
_entity_poly.type
_entity_poly.pdbx_seq_one_letter_code
_entity_poly.pdbx_strand_id
1 'polypeptide(L)' 'MKKWGLILLLFFIAIILSADVAAQCSICTKTASQLGEKPAAALNTAIIYLMAAPFAIIGFIGWRWWKSQKEVEE' A
#
# COMPACT_ATOMS: atom_id res chain seq x y z
N MET A 1 -16.44 22.33 3.64
CA MET A 1 -16.33 21.34 4.73
C MET A 1 -17.26 20.12 4.57
N LYS A 2 -18.57 20.30 4.30
CA LYS A 2 -19.53 19.18 4.17
C LYS A 2 -19.14 18.08 3.16
N LYS A 3 -18.53 18.44 2.02
CA LYS A 3 -18.10 17.49 0.96
C LYS A 3 -16.90 16.63 1.38
N TRP A 4 -15.95 17.21 2.11
CA TRP A 4 -14.77 16.49 2.61
C TRP A 4 -15.14 15.52 3.73
N GLY A 5 -16.06 15.93 4.62
CA GLY A 5 -16.62 15.03 5.64
C GLY A 5 -17.33 13.83 5.03
N LEU A 6 -18.11 14.03 3.95
CA LEU A 6 -18.75 12.93 3.23
C LEU A 6 -17.73 11.98 2.57
N ILE A 7 -16.68 12.52 1.94
CA ILE A 7 -15.62 11.70 1.33
C ILE A 7 -14.90 10.87 2.38
N LEU A 8 -14.54 11.46 3.53
CA LEU A 8 -13.89 10.75 4.63
C LEU A 8 -14.80 9.67 5.22
N LEU A 9 -16.10 9.96 5.38
CA LEU A 9 -17.07 8.97 5.85
C LEU A 9 -17.18 7.79 4.89
N LEU A 10 -17.29 8.05 3.58
CA LEU A 10 -17.34 7.01 2.55
C LEU A 10 -16.05 6.17 2.52
N PHE A 11 -14.89 6.80 2.69
CA PHE A 11 -13.61 6.11 2.79
C PHE A 11 -13.56 5.19 4.02
N PHE A 12 -14.01 5.67 5.19
CA PHE A 12 -14.10 4.84 6.40
C PHE A 12 -15.06 3.66 6.24
N ILE A 13 -16.23 3.88 5.64
CA ILE A 13 -17.19 2.80 5.36
C ILE A 13 -16.57 1.77 4.40
N ALA A 14 -15.85 2.21 3.37
CA ALA A 14 -15.17 1.31 2.43
C ALA A 14 -14.08 0.45 3.11
N ILE A 15 -13.37 0.99 4.11
CA ILE A 15 -12.39 0.21 4.90
C ILE A 15 -13.11 -0.85 5.75
N ILE A 16 -14.20 -0.47 6.42
CA ILE A 16 -14.96 -1.40 7.28
C ILE A 16 -15.59 -2.53 6.45
N LEU A 17 -16.03 -2.24 5.23
CA LEU A 17 -16.62 -3.21 4.31
C LEU A 17 -15.59 -3.92 3.42
N SER A 18 -14.29 -3.78 3.68
CA SER A 18 -13.28 -4.47 2.90
C SER A 18 -13.36 -5.98 3.14
N ALA A 19 -13.46 -6.75 2.05
CA ALA A 19 -13.47 -8.21 2.07
C ALA A 19 -12.05 -8.76 1.92
N ASP A 20 -11.86 -10.04 2.24
CA ASP A 20 -10.64 -10.77 1.90
C ASP A 20 -10.42 -10.73 0.38
N VAL A 21 -9.40 -9.98 -0.04
CA VAL A 21 -9.07 -9.82 -1.46
C VAL A 21 -8.12 -10.94 -1.87
N ALA A 22 -8.55 -11.76 -2.83
CA ALA A 22 -7.65 -12.71 -3.48
C ALA A 22 -6.49 -11.95 -4.15
N ALA A 23 -5.30 -12.54 -4.15
CA ALA A 23 -4.13 -11.91 -4.75
C ALA A 23 -4.42 -11.49 -6.20
N GLN A 24 -4.18 -10.22 -6.51
CA GLN A 24 -4.56 -9.61 -7.79
C GLN A 24 -3.69 -10.06 -8.97
N CYS A 25 -2.49 -10.58 -8.70
CA CYS A 25 -1.56 -11.05 -9.71
C CYS A 25 -1.74 -12.56 -9.94
N SER A 26 -2.18 -12.94 -11.15
CA SER A 26 -2.44 -14.33 -11.53
C SER A 26 -1.19 -15.23 -11.44
N ILE A 27 -0.01 -14.68 -11.69
CA ILE A 27 1.27 -15.41 -11.56
C ILE A 27 1.56 -15.69 -10.08
N CYS A 28 1.38 -14.71 -9.19
CA CYS A 28 1.60 -14.88 -7.76
C CYS A 28 0.68 -15.95 -7.18
N THR A 29 -0.59 -15.97 -7.59
CA THR A 29 -1.56 -17.00 -7.17
C THR A 29 -1.15 -18.39 -7.63
N LYS A 30 -0.73 -18.54 -8.89
CA LYS A 30 -0.27 -19.82 -9.43
C LYS A 30 1.01 -20.31 -8.74
N THR A 31 1.95 -19.41 -8.47
CA THR A 31 3.17 -19.76 -7.73
C THR A 31 2.83 -20.16 -6.31
N ALA A 32 2.00 -19.38 -5.60
CA ALA A 32 1.56 -19.70 -4.24
C ALA A 32 0.88 -21.08 -4.16
N SER A 33 0.08 -21.47 -5.16
CA SER A 33 -0.58 -22.78 -5.17
C SER A 33 0.36 -23.96 -5.46
N GLN A 34 1.55 -23.69 -6.01
CA GLN A 34 2.61 -24.68 -6.19
C GLN A 34 3.53 -24.77 -4.96
N LEU A 35 3.41 -23.81 -4.05
CA LEU A 35 4.14 -23.75 -2.79
C LEU A 35 3.31 -24.41 -1.67
N GLY A 36 3.96 -24.97 -0.66
CA GLY A 36 3.28 -25.36 0.57
C GLY A 36 2.76 -24.14 1.35
N GLU A 37 1.95 -24.36 2.39
CA GLU A 37 1.29 -23.29 3.16
C GLU A 37 2.28 -22.21 3.66
N LYS A 38 3.35 -22.63 4.36
CA LYS A 38 4.34 -21.69 4.94
C LYS A 38 5.07 -20.85 3.87
N PRO A 39 5.64 -21.45 2.80
CA PRO A 39 6.23 -20.67 1.72
C PRO A 39 5.22 -19.77 0.98
N ALA A 40 3.97 -20.20 0.79
CA ALA A 40 2.94 -19.40 0.15
C ALA A 40 2.56 -18.17 0.98
N ALA A 41 2.45 -18.31 2.31
CA ALA A 41 2.23 -17.18 3.20
C ALA A 41 3.39 -16.17 3.17
N ALA A 42 4.64 -16.67 3.20
CA ALA A 42 5.82 -15.82 3.10
C ALA A 42 5.90 -15.06 1.76
N LEU A 43 5.49 -15.70 0.65
CA LEU A 43 5.40 -15.06 -0.67
C LEU A 43 4.42 -13.88 -0.66
N ASN A 44 3.23 -14.02 -0.07
CA ASN A 44 2.25 -12.94 0.02
C ASN A 44 2.79 -11.74 0.81
N THR A 45 3.49 -11.98 1.93
CA THR A 45 4.14 -10.92 2.70
C THR A 45 5.22 -10.21 1.87
N ALA A 46 6.01 -10.95 1.10
CA ALA A 46 7.04 -10.38 0.23
C ALA A 46 6.46 -9.49 -0.88
N ILE A 47 5.32 -9.87 -1.48
CA ILE A 47 4.63 -9.05 -2.48
C ILE A 47 4.20 -7.71 -1.88
N ILE A 48 3.57 -7.71 -0.71
CA ILE A 48 3.15 -6.47 -0.03
C ILE A 48 4.38 -5.60 0.27
N TYR A 49 5.46 -6.19 0.76
CA TYR A 49 6.70 -5.46 1.03
C TYR A 49 7.27 -4.79 -0.23
N LEU A 50 7.37 -5.54 -1.34
CA LEU A 50 7.88 -5.02 -2.61
C LEU A 50 6.97 -3.94 -3.22
N MET A 51 5.65 -4.07 -3.06
CA MET A 51 4.71 -3.04 -3.51
C MET A 51 4.78 -1.77 -2.66
N ALA A 52 4.94 -1.88 -1.34
CA ALA A 52 5.02 -0.74 -0.44
C ALA A 52 6.34 0.02 -0.54
N ALA A 53 7.45 -0.69 -0.77
CA ALA A 53 8.80 -0.13 -0.84
C ALA A 53 8.95 1.10 -1.78
N PRO A 54 8.53 1.06 -3.07
CA PRO A 54 8.68 2.21 -3.96
C PRO A 54 7.91 3.44 -3.48
N PHE A 55 6.70 3.26 -2.93
CA PHE A 55 5.93 4.38 -2.38
C PHE A 55 6.59 4.97 -1.13
N ALA A 56 7.12 4.12 -0.25
CA ALA A 56 7.86 4.58 0.93
C ALA A 56 9.12 5.36 0.54
N ILE A 57 9.89 4.85 -0.43
CA ILE A 57 11.12 5.50 -0.92
C ILE A 57 10.80 6.85 -1.56
N ILE A 58 9.85 6.89 -2.49
CA ILE A 58 9.46 8.13 -3.18
C ILE A 58 8.88 9.14 -2.18
N GLY A 59 8.03 8.68 -1.26
CA GLY A 59 7.47 9.51 -0.21
C GLY A 59 8.54 10.12 0.70
N PHE A 60 9.52 9.33 1.12
CA PHE A 60 10.64 9.81 1.94
C PHE A 60 11.52 10.82 1.19
N ILE A 61 11.88 10.52 -0.06
CA ILE A 61 12.68 11.43 -0.90
C ILE A 61 11.94 12.74 -1.13
N GLY A 62 10.66 12.67 -1.52
CA GLY A 62 9.82 13.84 -1.75
C GLY A 62 9.67 14.71 -0.50
N TRP A 63 9.44 14.09 0.66
CA TRP A 63 9.37 14.81 1.93
C TRP A 63 10.69 15.49 2.29
N ARG A 64 11.83 14.80 2.13
CA ARG A 64 13.16 15.38 2.38
C ARG A 64 13.46 16.54 1.44
N TRP A 65 13.11 16.42 0.16
CA TRP A 65 13.31 17.50 -0.81
C TRP A 65 12.46 18.71 -0.45
N TRP A 66 11.17 18.54 -0.13
CA TRP A 66 10.31 19.66 0.26
C TRP A 66 10.82 20.39 1.51
N LYS A 67 11.32 19.64 2.51
CA LYS A 67 11.93 20.23 3.70
C LYS A 67 13.18 21.05 3.36
N SER A 68 14.05 20.52 2.50
CA SER A 68 15.25 21.23 2.05
C SER A 68 14.94 22.52 1.28
N GLN A 69 13.83 22.57 0.52
CA GLN A 69 13.43 23.80 -0.17
C GLN A 69 12.92 24.85 0.82
N LYS A 70 12.14 24.44 1.83
CA LYS A 70 11.69 25.35 2.89
C LYS A 70 12.84 25.95 3.71
N GLU A 71 13.89 25.17 3.98
CA GLU A 71 15.09 25.66 4.68
C GLU A 71 15.95 26.62 3.86
N VAL A 72 15.77 26.66 2.52
CA VAL A 72 16.49 27.59 1.62
C VAL A 72 15.70 28.88 1.38
N GLU A 73 14.38 28.85 1.58
CA GLU A 73 13.47 29.99 1.36
C GLU A 73 13.28 30.85 2.63
N GLU A 74 13.71 30.36 3.80
CA GLU A 74 13.92 31.15 5.03
C GLU A 74 15.35 31.67 5.13
#